data_AF-A0AAY4DGS2-F1
#
_entry.id   AF-A0AAY4DGS2-F1
#
_cell.length_a   1.000
_cell.length_b   1.000
_cell.length_c   1.000
_cell.angle_alpha   90.00
_cell.angle_beta   90.00
_cell.angle_gamma   90.00
#
_symmetry.space_group_name_H-M   'P 1'
#
loop_
_entity.id
_entity.type
_entity.pdbx_description
1 polymer ?
#
loop_
_entity_poly.entity_id
_entity_poly.type
_entity_poly.pdbx_seq_one_letter_code
_entity_poly.pdbx_strand_id
1 'polypeptide(L)'
;MAVRLRLNLEPMAAAPPVFCHGVRVCVFSFSFSMDTEHCRVGAQSLLITQGYVSVLLSFKTHLEFQAFHTLLRRWRNPGMKLSTSDHRIEDSLNTQYFQFFGWLSQQQNMLQDYLKTATYQKAILLNDLDFKDKIVLNVGCGTGILSFFAVQAGAKKIYAVEASSVAQYTKMLVKENCLSDKIEVLTGKIEEVSCPEKVDVIISEPISYMLLNERMLDSYLHSKKWLKPKGVMFPTSSDIHLAPFTDEQLFIEQHARSSFWQQTCFYGVNLNALHSAAMDEFFRQPIVDTFDMHILMAKSVKYTINFLEANEEDLHRFVSYNILSKNSNMSIAVAHGKCTLMMDILEIVDSK
;
A
#
# COMPACT_ATOMS: atom_id res chain seq x y z
N MET A 1 4.88 -38.89 -2.21
CA MET A 1 5.93 -39.24 -1.22
C MET A 1 5.81 -38.24 -0.08
N ALA A 2 5.41 -38.65 1.13
CA ALA A 2 5.26 -37.73 2.26
C ALA A 2 6.63 -37.47 2.89
N VAL A 3 7.18 -36.28 2.66
CA VAL A 3 8.46 -35.87 3.27
C VAL A 3 8.18 -35.42 4.69
N ARG A 4 8.76 -36.10 5.70
CA ARG A 4 8.72 -35.63 7.09
C ARG A 4 9.82 -34.59 7.27
N LEU A 5 9.44 -33.33 7.50
CA LEU A 5 10.35 -32.27 7.92
C LEU A 5 10.76 -32.48 9.38
N ARG A 6 12.07 -32.43 9.64
CA ARG A 6 12.61 -32.31 11.00
C ARG A 6 12.98 -30.85 11.23
N LEU A 7 12.32 -30.21 12.19
CA LEU A 7 12.61 -28.85 12.62
C LEU A 7 13.53 -28.91 13.84
N ASN A 8 14.73 -28.35 13.71
CA ASN A 8 15.62 -28.12 14.84
C ASN A 8 15.50 -26.63 15.22
N LEU A 9 14.97 -26.37 16.40
CA LEU A 9 14.88 -25.03 17.00
C LEU A 9 16.03 -24.92 18.00
N GLU A 10 17.07 -24.14 17.70
CA GLU A 10 18.16 -23.93 18.66
C GLU A 10 17.73 -22.91 19.73
N PRO A 11 17.82 -23.23 21.03
CA PRO A 11 17.78 -22.24 22.10
C PRO A 11 19.18 -21.67 22.33
N MET A 12 19.23 -20.43 22.82
CA MET A 12 20.46 -19.80 23.30
C MET A 12 21.25 -20.74 24.24
N ALA A 13 22.47 -21.08 23.83
CA ALA A 13 23.54 -21.74 24.57
C ALA A 13 23.24 -23.13 25.22
N ALA A 14 24.02 -24.12 24.76
CA ALA A 14 24.29 -25.46 25.31
C ALA A 14 23.20 -26.56 25.23
N ALA A 15 23.43 -27.47 24.26
CA ALA A 15 22.92 -28.84 24.07
C ALA A 15 21.44 -29.05 23.62
N PRO A 16 21.18 -30.01 22.69
CA PRO A 16 19.88 -30.12 22.02
C PRO A 16 18.89 -31.04 22.76
N PRO A 17 17.59 -30.70 22.84
CA PRO A 17 16.56 -31.67 23.21
C PRO A 17 16.12 -32.49 21.98
N VAL A 18 16.18 -33.81 22.11
CA VAL A 18 15.77 -34.80 21.11
C VAL A 18 14.36 -35.31 21.44
N PHE A 19 13.45 -35.28 20.47
CA PHE A 19 12.32 -36.22 20.45
C PHE A 19 12.35 -37.01 19.14
N CYS A 20 12.67 -38.30 19.27
CA CYS A 20 12.57 -39.30 18.21
C CYS A 20 11.48 -40.30 18.58
N HIS A 21 10.55 -40.57 17.67
CA HIS A 21 9.82 -41.83 17.70
C HIS A 21 9.71 -42.41 16.29
N GLY A 22 10.39 -43.55 16.08
CA GLY A 22 10.20 -44.45 14.95
C GLY A 22 11.10 -44.19 13.73
N VAL A 23 11.81 -45.25 13.34
CA VAL A 23 12.73 -45.34 12.19
C VAL A 23 12.02 -45.03 10.86
N ARG A 24 12.55 -44.06 10.09
CA ARG A 24 12.69 -44.05 8.61
C ARG A 24 13.28 -42.70 8.14
N VAL A 25 14.35 -42.81 7.35
CA VAL A 25 15.19 -41.79 6.68
C VAL A 25 14.62 -40.36 6.59
N CYS A 26 15.37 -39.39 7.14
CA CYS A 26 15.15 -37.95 6.96
C CYS A 26 15.78 -37.50 5.64
N VAL A 27 15.00 -36.94 4.71
CA VAL A 27 15.47 -36.57 3.37
C VAL A 27 15.87 -35.09 3.27
N PHE A 28 15.39 -34.24 4.21
CA PHE A 28 15.69 -32.81 4.23
C PHE A 28 15.62 -32.27 5.67
N SER A 29 16.68 -31.62 6.13
CA SER A 29 16.78 -31.00 7.45
C SER A 29 17.04 -29.51 7.27
N PHE A 30 16.28 -28.67 7.96
CA PHE A 30 16.41 -27.21 7.89
C PHE A 30 16.38 -26.64 9.32
N SER A 31 17.33 -25.77 9.63
CA SER A 31 17.48 -25.17 10.96
C SER A 31 17.00 -23.73 10.93
N PHE A 32 16.02 -23.40 11.76
CA PHE A 32 15.54 -22.02 11.89
C PHE A 32 16.42 -21.24 12.86
N SER A 33 16.97 -20.13 12.39
CA SER A 33 17.63 -19.10 13.19
C SER A 33 16.78 -17.83 13.25
N MET A 34 17.12 -16.89 14.15
CA MET A 34 16.44 -15.58 14.22
C MET A 34 16.56 -14.80 12.90
N ASP A 35 17.66 -15.03 12.17
CA ASP A 35 17.98 -14.41 10.88
C ASP A 35 17.33 -15.11 9.69
N THR A 36 16.57 -16.19 9.93
CA THR A 36 15.87 -16.91 8.85
C THR A 36 14.68 -16.09 8.36
N GLU A 37 14.79 -15.61 7.11
CA GLU A 37 13.71 -14.91 6.43
C GLU A 37 12.62 -15.89 6.03
N HIS A 38 11.36 -15.49 6.18
CA HIS A 38 10.23 -16.28 5.71
C HIS A 38 9.07 -15.37 5.33
N CYS A 39 8.32 -15.82 4.33
CA CYS A 39 7.14 -15.13 3.84
C CYS A 39 6.01 -16.12 3.60
N ARG A 40 4.78 -15.76 3.96
CA ARG A 40 3.60 -16.56 3.64
C ARG A 40 3.33 -16.49 2.14
N VAL A 41 3.14 -17.64 1.51
CA VAL A 41 2.79 -17.75 0.09
C VAL A 41 1.41 -18.39 -0.02
N GLY A 42 0.39 -17.57 -0.30
CA GLY A 42 -1.00 -18.02 -0.42
C GLY A 42 -1.62 -18.51 0.90
N ALA A 43 -2.68 -19.32 0.80
CA ALA A 43 -3.46 -19.75 1.96
C ALA A 43 -2.79 -20.86 2.79
N GLN A 44 -1.89 -21.63 2.18
CA GLN A 44 -1.40 -22.90 2.74
C GLN A 44 0.09 -23.13 2.46
N SER A 45 0.89 -22.09 2.16
CA SER A 45 2.34 -22.26 1.97
C SER A 45 3.16 -21.17 2.66
N LEU A 46 4.42 -21.50 2.94
CA LEU A 46 5.41 -20.60 3.53
C LEU A 46 6.72 -20.75 2.75
N LEU A 47 7.24 -19.66 2.20
CA LEU A 47 8.58 -19.59 1.66
C LEU A 47 9.54 -19.28 2.80
N ILE A 48 10.63 -20.03 2.89
CA ILE A 48 11.69 -19.81 3.86
C ILE A 48 12.98 -19.64 3.10
N THR A 49 13.74 -18.60 3.43
CA THR A 49 15.04 -18.31 2.84
C THR A 49 16.10 -18.28 3.93
N GLN A 50 17.15 -19.08 3.74
CA GLN A 50 18.34 -19.06 4.60
C GLN A 50 19.58 -18.97 3.70
N GLY A 51 20.25 -17.82 3.74
CA GLY A 51 21.32 -17.50 2.81
C GLY A 51 20.82 -17.53 1.36
N TYR A 52 21.41 -18.40 0.53
CA TYR A 52 21.10 -18.53 -0.90
C TYR A 52 20.07 -19.63 -1.22
N VAL A 53 19.49 -20.28 -0.21
CA VAL A 53 18.55 -21.40 -0.41
C VAL A 53 17.16 -20.97 0.04
N SER A 54 16.22 -20.98 -0.91
CA SER A 54 14.80 -20.77 -0.66
C SER A 54 14.02 -22.07 -0.80
N VAL A 55 13.19 -22.37 0.19
CA VAL A 55 12.35 -23.58 0.24
C VAL A 55 10.90 -23.17 0.44
N LEU A 56 10.02 -23.64 -0.46
CA LEU A 56 8.58 -23.47 -0.31
C LEU A 56 7.99 -24.67 0.45
N LEU A 57 7.48 -24.42 1.65
CA LEU A 57 6.70 -25.38 2.41
C LEU A 57 5.23 -25.26 2.06
N SER A 58 4.63 -26.30 1.51
CA SER A 58 3.19 -26.38 1.27
C SER A 58 2.53 -27.35 2.26
N PHE A 59 1.44 -26.90 2.88
CA PHE A 59 0.66 -27.63 3.87
C PHE A 59 -0.57 -28.23 3.21
N LYS A 60 -1.01 -29.40 3.67
CA LYS A 60 -2.17 -30.08 3.06
C LYS A 60 -3.48 -29.37 3.39
N THR A 61 -3.53 -28.68 4.52
CA THR A 61 -4.72 -27.98 4.97
C THR A 61 -4.37 -26.60 5.52
N HIS A 62 -5.36 -25.70 5.53
CA HIS A 62 -5.20 -24.36 6.09
C HIS A 62 -4.96 -24.40 7.61
N LEU A 63 -5.56 -25.37 8.30
CA LEU A 63 -5.37 -25.58 9.74
C LEU A 63 -3.93 -25.97 10.09
N GLU A 64 -3.32 -26.86 9.30
CA GLU A 64 -1.90 -27.22 9.46
C GLU A 64 -0.98 -26.01 9.26
N PHE A 65 -1.26 -25.21 8.22
CA PHE A 65 -0.53 -23.97 7.98
C PHE A 65 -0.67 -22.98 9.15
N GLN A 66 -1.89 -22.74 9.64
CA GLN A 66 -2.14 -21.83 10.76
C GLN A 66 -1.46 -22.29 12.05
N ALA A 67 -1.48 -23.59 12.35
CA ALA A 67 -0.81 -24.16 13.50
C ALA A 67 0.72 -23.97 13.42
N PHE A 68 1.30 -24.24 12.25
CA PHE A 68 2.73 -24.05 11.99
C PHE A 68 3.14 -22.58 12.08
N HIS A 69 2.40 -21.69 11.41
CA HIS A 69 2.66 -20.25 11.42
C HIS A 69 2.55 -19.65 12.83
N THR A 70 1.61 -20.14 13.65
CA THR A 70 1.46 -19.71 15.05
C THR A 70 2.63 -20.18 15.90
N LEU A 71 3.10 -21.42 15.71
CA LEU A 71 4.30 -21.94 16.38
C LEU A 71 5.54 -21.12 16.01
N LEU A 72 5.73 -20.81 14.73
CA LEU A 72 6.85 -20.01 14.23
C LEU A 72 6.85 -18.60 14.84
N ARG A 73 5.69 -17.95 14.88
CA ARG A 73 5.51 -16.63 15.52
C ARG A 73 5.80 -16.65 17.01
N ARG A 74 5.29 -17.66 17.74
CA ARG A 74 5.55 -17.84 19.17
C ARG A 74 7.03 -18.08 19.46
N TRP A 75 7.71 -18.85 18.61
CA TRP A 75 9.14 -19.11 18.76
C TRP A 75 9.98 -17.84 18.57
N ARG A 76 9.65 -17.01 17.57
CA ARG A 76 10.33 -15.71 17.36
C ARG A 76 10.11 -14.73 18.52
N ASN A 77 8.89 -14.73 19.07
CA ASN A 77 8.49 -13.80 20.13
C ASN A 77 7.88 -14.56 21.33
N PRO A 78 8.70 -15.19 22.19
CA PRO A 78 8.24 -16.03 23.30
C PRO A 78 7.42 -15.28 24.37
N GLY A 79 7.32 -13.94 24.29
CA GLY A 79 6.50 -13.09 25.18
C GLY A 79 5.17 -12.58 24.61
N MET A 80 4.82 -12.81 23.34
CA MET A 80 3.57 -12.28 22.75
C MET A 80 2.35 -13.11 23.18
N LYS A 81 1.58 -12.60 24.14
CA LYS A 81 0.14 -12.91 24.23
C LYS A 81 -0.56 -12.22 23.04
N LEU A 82 -1.54 -12.88 22.44
CA LEU A 82 -2.41 -12.32 21.41
C LEU A 82 -3.24 -11.19 22.07
N SER A 83 -2.86 -9.91 21.91
CA SER A 83 -3.53 -8.82 22.62
C SER A 83 -3.39 -7.47 21.93
N THR A 84 -4.51 -6.79 21.67
CA THR A 84 -4.80 -5.33 21.79
C THR A 84 -3.81 -4.25 21.31
N SER A 85 -2.58 -4.56 20.92
CA SER A 85 -1.54 -3.63 20.46
C SER A 85 -1.73 -3.24 19.01
N ASP A 86 -2.14 -4.18 18.16
CA ASP A 86 -2.23 -3.98 16.72
C ASP A 86 -3.34 -2.97 16.38
N HIS A 87 -4.51 -3.09 17.02
CA HIS A 87 -5.58 -2.08 16.92
C HIS A 87 -5.13 -0.70 17.42
N ARG A 88 -4.34 -0.62 18.50
CA ARG A 88 -3.86 0.67 19.03
C ARG A 88 -2.83 1.34 18.10
N ILE A 89 -2.02 0.56 17.39
CA ILE A 89 -1.06 1.08 16.41
C ILE A 89 -1.80 1.59 15.18
N GLU A 90 -2.77 0.82 14.68
CA GLU A 90 -3.63 1.22 13.55
C GLU A 90 -4.44 2.48 13.89
N ASP A 91 -5.03 2.55 15.09
CA ASP A 91 -5.72 3.75 15.58
C ASP A 91 -4.79 4.96 15.72
N SER A 92 -3.55 4.76 16.19
CA SER A 92 -2.55 5.83 16.30
C SER A 92 -2.11 6.36 14.92
N LEU A 93 -1.88 5.46 13.96
CA LEU A 93 -1.50 5.83 12.59
C LEU A 93 -2.66 6.54 11.88
N ASN A 94 -3.89 6.03 12.03
CA ASN A 94 -5.10 6.69 11.52
C ASN A 94 -5.28 8.09 12.12
N THR A 95 -5.01 8.24 13.42
CA THR A 95 -5.09 9.55 14.09
C THR A 95 -4.07 10.54 13.52
N GLN A 96 -2.82 10.11 13.32
CA GLN A 96 -1.79 10.95 12.71
C GLN A 96 -2.13 11.32 11.26
N TYR A 97 -2.64 10.36 10.49
CA TYR A 97 -3.09 10.56 9.12
C TYR A 97 -4.19 11.64 9.05
N PHE A 98 -5.28 11.51 9.81
CA PHE A 98 -6.35 12.50 9.79
C PHE A 98 -5.94 13.86 10.37
N GLN A 99 -4.98 13.90 11.30
CA GLN A 99 -4.39 15.16 11.78
C GLN A 99 -3.60 15.87 10.69
N PHE A 100 -2.79 15.13 9.92
CA PHE A 100 -2.02 15.67 8.81
C PHE A 100 -2.93 16.26 7.72
N PHE A 101 -3.93 15.52 7.27
CA PHE A 101 -4.92 16.02 6.30
C PHE A 101 -5.88 17.07 6.89
N GLY A 102 -5.94 17.16 8.21
CA GLY A 102 -6.67 18.16 8.99
C GLY A 102 -6.17 19.60 8.79
N TRP A 103 -4.93 19.79 8.32
CA TRP A 103 -4.31 21.10 8.17
C TRP A 103 -4.68 21.77 6.85
N LEU A 104 -5.09 23.05 6.92
CA LEU A 104 -5.41 23.84 5.73
C LEU A 104 -4.20 24.03 4.79
N SER A 105 -2.97 24.05 5.33
CA SER A 105 -1.76 24.09 4.49
C SER A 105 -1.65 22.86 3.60
N GLN A 106 -2.01 21.67 4.11
CA GLN A 106 -1.99 20.44 3.32
C GLN A 106 -3.12 20.46 2.26
N GLN A 107 -4.31 20.92 2.64
CA GLN A 107 -5.41 21.12 1.69
C GLN A 107 -5.03 22.12 0.58
N GLN A 108 -4.34 23.21 0.94
CA GLN A 108 -3.84 24.19 -0.01
C GLN A 108 -2.81 23.59 -0.96
N ASN A 109 -1.85 22.81 -0.47
CA ASN A 109 -0.86 22.13 -1.32
C ASN A 109 -1.54 21.27 -2.39
N MET A 110 -2.59 20.52 -2.02
CA MET A 110 -3.34 19.70 -2.97
C MET A 110 -4.14 20.55 -3.97
N LEU A 111 -4.76 21.65 -3.53
CA LEU A 111 -5.51 22.56 -4.40
C LEU A 111 -4.62 23.38 -5.35
N GLN A 112 -3.38 23.67 -4.95
CA GLN A 112 -2.41 24.39 -5.77
C GLN A 112 -1.78 23.52 -6.85
N ASP A 113 -1.91 22.19 -6.76
CA ASP A 113 -1.68 21.30 -7.91
C ASP A 113 -2.78 21.53 -8.95
N TYR A 114 -2.52 22.50 -9.83
CA TYR A 114 -3.43 22.92 -10.87
C TYR A 114 -3.72 21.80 -11.85
N LEU A 115 -2.71 21.02 -12.26
CA LEU A 115 -2.90 19.96 -13.24
C LEU A 115 -3.82 18.87 -12.69
N LYS A 116 -3.60 18.44 -11.45
CA LYS A 116 -4.46 17.47 -10.77
C LYS A 116 -5.89 18.01 -10.63
N THR A 117 -6.06 19.19 -10.04
CA THR A 117 -7.38 19.76 -9.78
C THR A 117 -8.16 20.05 -11.08
N ALA A 118 -7.50 20.60 -12.10
CA ALA A 118 -8.11 20.88 -13.40
C ALA A 118 -8.48 19.60 -14.16
N THR A 119 -7.68 18.53 -14.02
CA THR A 119 -7.99 17.23 -14.64
C THR A 119 -9.27 16.64 -14.07
N TYR A 120 -9.43 16.65 -12.74
CA TYR A 120 -10.69 16.24 -12.10
C TYR A 120 -11.87 17.11 -12.51
N GLN A 121 -11.70 18.44 -12.53
CA GLN A 121 -12.77 19.33 -12.97
C GLN A 121 -13.19 19.03 -14.41
N LYS A 122 -12.22 18.86 -15.31
CA LYS A 122 -12.47 18.57 -16.72
C LYS A 122 -13.12 17.21 -16.90
N ALA A 123 -12.67 16.18 -16.19
CA ALA A 123 -13.28 14.85 -16.20
C ALA A 123 -14.77 14.89 -15.81
N ILE A 124 -15.10 15.63 -14.75
CA ILE A 124 -16.48 15.78 -14.28
C ILE A 124 -17.32 16.60 -15.26
N LEU A 125 -16.83 17.76 -15.72
CA LEU A 125 -17.59 18.66 -16.58
C LEU A 125 -17.76 18.15 -18.01
N LEU A 126 -16.78 17.42 -18.57
CA LEU A 126 -16.91 16.80 -19.90
C LEU A 126 -17.82 15.56 -19.89
N ASN A 127 -18.07 14.99 -18.72
CA ASN A 127 -18.98 13.86 -18.53
C ASN A 127 -20.25 14.29 -17.78
N ASP A 128 -20.75 15.50 -18.03
CA ASP A 128 -21.89 16.08 -17.32
C ASP A 128 -23.15 15.19 -17.30
N LEU A 129 -23.38 14.39 -18.35
CA LEU A 129 -24.48 13.42 -18.41
C LEU A 129 -24.43 12.37 -17.29
N ASP A 130 -23.24 12.05 -16.79
CA ASP A 130 -23.05 11.10 -15.69
C ASP A 130 -23.33 11.77 -14.33
N PHE A 131 -23.40 13.10 -14.26
CA PHE A 131 -23.65 13.86 -13.02
C PHE A 131 -25.02 14.54 -13.00
N LYS A 132 -25.54 14.97 -14.15
CA LYS A 132 -26.77 15.75 -14.24
C LYS A 132 -27.96 15.01 -13.64
N ASP A 133 -28.62 15.67 -12.70
CA ASP A 133 -29.75 15.13 -11.93
C ASP A 133 -29.43 13.85 -11.13
N LYS A 134 -28.14 13.54 -10.93
CA LYS A 134 -27.66 12.36 -10.20
C LYS A 134 -27.34 12.62 -8.75
N ILE A 135 -27.28 11.54 -7.98
CA ILE A 135 -26.83 11.52 -6.59
C ILE A 135 -25.39 11.05 -6.55
N VAL A 136 -24.53 11.83 -5.92
CA VAL A 136 -23.08 11.62 -5.92
C VAL A 136 -22.58 11.39 -4.49
N LEU A 137 -21.65 10.45 -4.31
CA LEU A 137 -20.89 10.28 -3.07
C LEU A 137 -19.45 10.74 -3.31
N ASN A 138 -18.97 11.71 -2.53
CA ASN A 138 -17.58 12.14 -2.53
C ASN A 138 -16.86 11.56 -1.30
N VAL A 139 -15.92 10.64 -1.51
CA VAL A 139 -15.21 9.91 -0.44
C VAL A 139 -13.89 10.59 -0.11
N GLY A 140 -13.70 10.98 1.16
CA GLY A 140 -12.51 11.73 1.59
C GLY A 140 -12.48 13.11 0.96
N CYS A 141 -13.58 13.86 1.12
CA CYS A 141 -13.85 15.04 0.30
C CYS A 141 -12.90 16.22 0.57
N GLY A 142 -12.14 16.21 1.67
CA GLY A 142 -11.25 17.31 2.05
C GLY A 142 -12.03 18.63 2.09
N THR A 143 -11.55 19.65 1.37
CA THR A 143 -12.25 20.95 1.21
C THR A 143 -13.60 20.86 0.49
N GLY A 144 -13.91 19.73 -0.14
CA GLY A 144 -15.13 19.49 -0.91
C GLY A 144 -15.02 19.91 -2.38
N ILE A 145 -13.82 20.25 -2.88
CA ILE A 145 -13.63 20.78 -4.25
C ILE A 145 -14.31 19.95 -5.35
N LEU A 146 -14.18 18.61 -5.29
CA LEU A 146 -14.83 17.71 -6.25
C LEU A 146 -16.36 17.74 -6.14
N SER A 147 -16.91 17.97 -4.95
CA SER A 147 -18.35 18.15 -4.74
C SER A 147 -18.85 19.42 -5.46
N PHE A 148 -18.09 20.51 -5.43
CA PHE A 148 -18.42 21.73 -6.17
C PHE A 148 -18.40 21.49 -7.68
N PHE A 149 -17.43 20.75 -8.20
CA PHE A 149 -17.39 20.37 -9.61
C PHE A 149 -18.59 19.49 -10.00
N ALA A 150 -18.98 18.54 -9.17
CA ALA A 150 -20.18 17.73 -9.40
C ALA A 150 -21.46 18.59 -9.45
N VAL A 151 -21.59 19.59 -8.57
CA VAL A 151 -22.70 20.58 -8.64
C VAL A 151 -22.65 21.38 -9.94
N GLN A 152 -21.47 21.83 -10.37
CA GLN A 152 -21.30 22.54 -11.65
C GLN A 152 -21.72 21.69 -12.85
N ALA A 153 -21.49 20.37 -12.80
CA ALA A 153 -21.96 19.40 -13.79
C ALA A 153 -23.47 19.05 -13.67
N GLY A 154 -24.19 19.67 -12.72
CA GLY A 154 -25.64 19.50 -12.58
C GLY A 154 -26.08 18.40 -11.62
N ALA A 155 -25.21 17.92 -10.73
CA ALA A 155 -25.61 16.96 -9.69
C ALA A 155 -26.79 17.45 -8.85
N LYS A 156 -27.73 16.54 -8.60
CA LYS A 156 -28.94 16.79 -7.81
C LYS A 156 -28.63 16.90 -6.33
N LYS A 157 -27.79 15.97 -5.83
CA LYS A 157 -27.44 15.85 -4.42
C LYS A 157 -26.05 15.22 -4.31
N ILE A 158 -25.24 15.73 -3.37
CA ILE A 158 -23.90 15.22 -3.09
C ILE A 158 -23.83 14.89 -1.60
N TYR A 159 -23.39 13.68 -1.27
CA TYR A 159 -22.96 13.29 0.07
C TYR A 159 -21.44 13.37 0.13
N ALA A 160 -20.90 14.31 0.88
CA ALA A 160 -19.47 14.55 0.98
C ALA A 160 -18.95 14.01 2.32
N VAL A 161 -18.22 12.90 2.28
CA VAL A 161 -17.71 12.20 3.47
C VAL A 161 -16.31 12.69 3.79
N GLU A 162 -16.08 13.13 5.02
CA GLU A 162 -14.75 13.55 5.50
C GLU A 162 -14.56 13.18 6.97
N ALA A 163 -13.47 12.51 7.28
CA ALA A 163 -13.17 12.00 8.61
C ALA A 163 -12.38 12.99 9.47
N SER A 164 -11.57 13.85 8.86
CA SER A 164 -10.73 14.83 9.55
C SER A 164 -11.52 16.07 9.98
N SER A 165 -10.84 16.96 10.72
CA SER A 165 -11.37 18.28 11.10
C SER A 165 -11.73 19.16 9.91
N VAL A 166 -11.24 18.86 8.70
CA VAL A 166 -11.54 19.63 7.48
C VAL A 166 -13.04 19.65 7.17
N ALA A 167 -13.80 18.64 7.61
CA ALA A 167 -15.25 18.60 7.43
C ALA A 167 -15.96 19.88 7.91
N GLN A 168 -15.42 20.57 8.93
CA GLN A 168 -15.95 21.85 9.40
C GLN A 168 -15.74 22.97 8.37
N TYR A 169 -14.56 23.03 7.75
CA TYR A 169 -14.26 23.97 6.67
C TYR A 169 -15.05 23.65 5.41
N THR A 170 -15.27 22.37 5.08
CA THR A 170 -16.15 21.95 3.99
C THR A 170 -17.56 22.48 4.19
N LYS A 171 -18.12 22.32 5.41
CA LYS A 171 -19.45 22.87 5.75
C LYS A 171 -19.50 24.39 5.61
N MET A 172 -18.44 25.08 6.01
CA MET A 172 -18.31 26.53 5.84
C MET A 172 -18.32 26.91 4.35
N LEU A 173 -17.51 26.26 3.52
CA LEU A 173 -17.47 26.50 2.07
C LEU A 173 -18.82 26.22 1.40
N VAL A 174 -19.48 25.12 1.75
CA VAL A 174 -20.81 24.77 1.23
C VAL A 174 -21.83 25.88 1.55
N LYS A 175 -21.81 26.39 2.78
CA LYS A 175 -22.70 27.48 3.22
C LYS A 175 -22.40 28.78 2.49
N GLU A 176 -21.13 29.20 2.42
CA GLU A 176 -20.72 30.45 1.77
C GLU A 176 -20.99 30.45 0.26
N ASN A 177 -20.97 29.28 -0.38
CA ASN A 177 -21.32 29.14 -1.80
C ASN A 177 -22.81 28.88 -2.05
N CYS A 178 -23.66 28.99 -1.02
CA CYS A 178 -25.11 28.79 -1.12
C CYS A 178 -25.52 27.41 -1.68
N LEU A 179 -24.82 26.34 -1.31
CA LEU A 179 -25.05 24.98 -1.80
C LEU A 179 -25.50 23.99 -0.72
N SER A 180 -25.95 24.49 0.44
CA SER A 180 -26.41 23.67 1.58
C SER A 180 -27.60 22.75 1.25
N ASP A 181 -28.39 23.07 0.23
CA ASP A 181 -29.46 22.23 -0.28
C ASP A 181 -28.94 21.04 -1.10
N LYS A 182 -27.81 21.22 -1.80
CA LYS A 182 -27.22 20.22 -2.70
C LYS A 182 -26.10 19.39 -2.07
N ILE A 183 -25.27 19.96 -1.22
CA ILE A 183 -24.11 19.26 -0.64
C ILE A 183 -24.35 19.02 0.85
N GLU A 184 -24.36 17.75 1.25
CA GLU A 184 -24.50 17.31 2.63
C GLU A 184 -23.19 16.68 3.10
N VAL A 185 -22.58 17.29 4.12
CA VAL A 185 -21.28 16.83 4.65
C VAL A 185 -21.49 15.82 5.78
N LEU A 186 -21.05 14.59 5.56
CA LEU A 186 -21.08 13.48 6.50
C LEU A 186 -19.72 13.37 7.19
N THR A 187 -19.65 13.74 8.47
CA THR A 187 -18.39 13.71 9.22
C THR A 187 -18.12 12.32 9.79
N GLY A 188 -17.03 11.68 9.36
CA GLY A 188 -16.63 10.35 9.80
C GLY A 188 -15.92 9.56 8.69
N LYS A 189 -15.44 8.37 9.02
CA LYS A 189 -14.84 7.45 8.05
C LYS A 189 -15.92 6.81 7.17
N ILE A 190 -15.60 6.49 5.92
CA ILE A 190 -16.58 5.91 4.98
C ILE A 190 -17.12 4.55 5.42
N GLU A 191 -16.31 3.83 6.19
CA GLU A 191 -16.64 2.54 6.80
C GLU A 191 -17.71 2.69 7.89
N GLU A 192 -17.70 3.82 8.61
CA GLU A 192 -18.50 4.09 9.81
C GLU A 192 -19.76 4.93 9.51
N VAL A 193 -19.72 5.80 8.51
CA VAL A 193 -20.87 6.65 8.14
C VAL A 193 -21.96 5.86 7.42
N SER A 194 -23.21 6.27 7.64
CA SER A 194 -24.36 5.77 6.88
C SER A 194 -24.80 6.80 5.85
N CYS A 195 -24.73 6.44 4.57
CA CYS A 195 -25.30 7.26 3.51
C CYS A 195 -26.85 7.11 3.53
N PRO A 196 -27.63 8.21 3.43
CA PRO A 196 -29.09 8.13 3.50
C PRO A 196 -29.74 7.31 2.37
N GLU A 197 -29.08 7.26 1.20
CA GLU A 197 -29.57 6.53 0.03
C GLU A 197 -28.41 6.02 -0.85
N LYS A 198 -28.74 5.13 -1.79
CA LYS A 198 -27.79 4.66 -2.81
C LYS A 198 -27.48 5.78 -3.79
N VAL A 199 -26.24 5.82 -4.29
CA VAL A 199 -25.74 6.87 -5.19
C VAL A 199 -25.53 6.37 -6.61
N ASP A 200 -25.62 7.26 -7.59
CA ASP A 200 -25.39 6.97 -9.01
C ASP A 200 -23.89 7.06 -9.36
N VAL A 201 -23.16 7.96 -8.71
CA VAL A 201 -21.72 8.21 -8.95
C VAL A 201 -20.97 8.22 -7.63
N ILE A 202 -19.80 7.59 -7.60
CA ILE A 202 -18.81 7.79 -6.53
C ILE A 202 -17.63 8.54 -7.11
N ILE A 203 -17.25 9.64 -6.47
CA ILE A 203 -16.05 10.42 -6.79
C ILE A 203 -15.08 10.39 -5.60
N SER A 204 -13.80 10.37 -5.88
CA SER A 204 -12.76 10.51 -4.85
C SER A 204 -11.45 10.93 -5.50
N GLU A 205 -10.51 11.34 -4.67
CA GLU A 205 -9.12 11.54 -5.05
C GLU A 205 -8.23 10.63 -4.18
N PRO A 206 -8.22 9.31 -4.44
CA PRO A 206 -7.58 8.35 -3.55
C PRO A 206 -6.10 8.07 -3.89
N ILE A 207 -5.52 8.84 -4.82
CA ILE A 207 -4.23 8.52 -5.44
C ILE A 207 -3.11 9.14 -4.61
N SER A 208 -2.32 8.29 -3.94
CA SER A 208 -1.07 8.67 -3.28
C SER A 208 0.14 8.11 -4.05
N TYR A 209 1.34 8.23 -3.48
CA TYR A 209 2.58 7.68 -4.03
C TYR A 209 2.42 6.20 -4.39
N MET A 210 2.91 5.82 -5.57
CA MET A 210 2.77 4.45 -6.09
C MET A 210 1.31 3.94 -6.06
N LEU A 211 0.30 4.85 -6.07
CA LEU A 211 -1.15 4.63 -6.07
C LEU A 211 -1.72 3.95 -4.82
N LEU A 212 -0.97 3.03 -4.24
CA LEU A 212 -1.39 2.17 -3.13
C LEU A 212 -0.98 2.71 -1.75
N ASN A 213 -0.13 3.74 -1.71
CA ASN A 213 0.24 4.36 -0.45
C ASN A 213 -0.98 4.93 0.28
N GLU A 214 -0.92 5.04 1.61
CA GLU A 214 -2.00 5.53 2.49
C GLU A 214 -3.29 4.69 2.54
N ARG A 215 -3.42 3.64 1.72
CA ARG A 215 -4.56 2.70 1.72
C ARG A 215 -5.94 3.35 1.53
N MET A 216 -6.00 4.58 1.02
CA MET A 216 -7.26 5.28 0.72
C MET A 216 -8.10 4.56 -0.34
N LEU A 217 -7.45 3.76 -1.20
CA LEU A 217 -8.13 2.89 -2.16
C LEU A 217 -9.00 1.81 -1.49
N ASP A 218 -8.66 1.34 -0.29
CA ASP A 218 -9.49 0.39 0.44
C ASP A 218 -10.83 1.06 0.78
N SER A 219 -10.78 2.27 1.33
CA SER A 219 -11.96 3.11 1.61
C SER A 219 -12.75 3.47 0.34
N TYR A 220 -12.06 3.71 -0.77
CA TYR A 220 -12.70 3.98 -2.06
C TYR A 220 -13.48 2.76 -2.57
N LEU A 221 -12.89 1.56 -2.52
CA LEU A 221 -13.59 0.33 -2.88
C LEU A 221 -14.71 -0.01 -1.90
N HIS A 222 -14.51 0.24 -0.61
CA HIS A 222 -15.52 0.05 0.44
C HIS A 222 -16.79 0.86 0.17
N SER A 223 -16.64 2.08 -0.36
CA SER A 223 -17.74 2.97 -0.68
C SER A 223 -18.72 2.42 -1.72
N LYS A 224 -18.30 1.43 -2.54
CA LYS A 224 -19.16 0.74 -3.52
C LYS A 224 -20.39 0.10 -2.90
N LYS A 225 -20.37 -0.19 -1.58
CA LYS A 225 -21.57 -0.62 -0.86
C LYS A 225 -22.73 0.36 -0.98
N TRP A 226 -22.48 1.64 -1.33
CA TRP A 226 -23.51 2.65 -1.56
C TRP A 226 -23.82 2.89 -3.04
N LEU A 227 -23.07 2.31 -3.97
CA LEU A 227 -23.31 2.46 -5.41
C LEU A 227 -24.57 1.71 -5.84
N LYS A 228 -25.37 2.32 -6.71
CA LYS A 228 -26.49 1.65 -7.40
C LYS A 228 -25.96 0.65 -8.43
N PRO A 229 -26.75 -0.36 -8.81
CA PRO A 229 -26.46 -1.14 -10.01
C PRO A 229 -26.33 -0.21 -11.22
N LYS A 230 -25.27 -0.38 -12.03
CA LYS A 230 -24.89 0.51 -13.15
C LYS A 230 -24.44 1.92 -12.75
N GLY A 231 -24.17 2.16 -11.46
CA GLY A 231 -23.47 3.37 -11.05
C GLY A 231 -22.03 3.37 -11.54
N VAL A 232 -21.43 4.55 -11.60
CA VAL A 232 -20.08 4.77 -12.11
C VAL A 232 -19.15 5.32 -11.02
N MET A 233 -17.85 5.16 -11.23
CA MET A 233 -16.81 5.61 -10.31
C MET A 233 -15.84 6.53 -11.04
N PHE A 234 -15.47 7.65 -10.41
CA PHE A 234 -14.44 8.57 -10.89
C PHE A 234 -13.35 8.70 -9.83
N PRO A 235 -12.11 8.26 -10.11
CA PRO A 235 -11.66 7.57 -11.32
C PRO A 235 -12.31 6.17 -11.50
N THR A 236 -12.50 5.71 -12.74
CA THR A 236 -13.03 4.35 -13.02
C THR A 236 -11.97 3.27 -12.89
N SER A 237 -10.76 3.59 -13.33
CA SER A 237 -9.62 2.67 -13.29
C SER A 237 -8.33 3.44 -13.06
N SER A 238 -7.26 2.72 -12.75
CA SER A 238 -5.92 3.27 -12.59
C SER A 238 -4.88 2.33 -13.13
N ASP A 239 -3.85 2.90 -13.75
CA ASP A 239 -2.75 2.17 -14.34
C ASP A 239 -1.45 2.41 -13.56
N ILE A 240 -0.81 1.33 -13.15
CA ILE A 240 0.52 1.30 -12.56
C ILE A 240 1.52 0.93 -13.66
N HIS A 241 2.55 1.76 -13.87
CA HIS A 241 3.60 1.47 -14.83
C HIS A 241 4.92 1.15 -14.11
N LEU A 242 5.57 0.06 -14.52
CA LEU A 242 6.88 -0.33 -14.00
C LEU A 242 7.88 -0.44 -15.14
N ALA A 243 9.03 0.21 -15.00
CA ALA A 243 10.13 0.13 -15.96
C ALA A 243 11.49 0.02 -15.23
N PRO A 244 12.44 -0.77 -15.75
CA PRO A 244 13.81 -0.73 -15.28
C PRO A 244 14.50 0.55 -15.75
N PHE A 245 15.31 1.14 -14.89
CA PHE A 245 16.12 2.32 -15.21
C PHE A 245 17.57 2.18 -14.78
N THR A 246 18.44 3.00 -15.37
CA THR A 246 19.84 3.10 -14.98
C THR A 246 20.17 4.53 -14.58
N ASP A 247 20.53 4.71 -13.31
CA ASP A 247 20.99 5.98 -12.77
C ASP A 247 22.15 5.72 -11.82
N GLU A 248 23.36 5.88 -12.35
CA GLU A 248 24.59 5.66 -11.59
C GLU A 248 24.80 6.75 -10.54
N GLN A 249 24.37 7.98 -10.83
CA GLN A 249 24.50 9.10 -9.90
C GLN A 249 23.62 8.86 -8.66
N LEU A 250 22.35 8.53 -8.86
CA LEU A 250 21.43 8.24 -7.76
C LEU A 250 21.93 7.07 -6.90
N PHE A 251 22.45 6.02 -7.54
CA PHE A 251 23.02 4.88 -6.83
C PHE A 251 24.22 5.29 -5.96
N ILE A 252 25.15 6.08 -6.52
CA ILE A 252 26.32 6.61 -5.79
C ILE A 252 25.88 7.50 -4.63
N GLU A 253 24.88 8.36 -4.82
CA GLU A 253 24.34 9.24 -3.78
C GLU A 253 23.77 8.44 -2.60
N GLN A 254 22.96 7.41 -2.85
CA GLN A 254 22.43 6.55 -1.78
C GLN A 254 23.54 5.77 -1.08
N HIS A 255 24.51 5.25 -1.83
CA HIS A 255 25.67 4.58 -1.26
C HIS A 255 26.53 5.54 -0.41
N ALA A 256 26.71 6.79 -0.84
CA ALA A 256 27.48 7.79 -0.09
C ALA A 256 26.84 8.14 1.27
N ARG A 257 25.51 8.03 1.39
CA ARG A 257 24.81 8.22 2.67
C ARG A 257 25.21 7.19 3.71
N SER A 258 25.52 5.95 3.31
CA SER A 258 26.01 4.93 4.25
C SER A 258 27.47 5.15 4.66
N SER A 259 28.27 5.87 3.87
CA SER A 259 29.69 6.12 4.16
C SER A 259 29.95 6.81 5.50
N PHE A 260 28.99 7.58 6.04
CA PHE A 260 29.07 8.13 7.40
C PHE A 260 29.39 7.04 8.44
N TRP A 261 28.81 5.85 8.28
CA TRP A 261 28.96 4.75 9.22
C TRP A 261 30.29 4.01 9.09
N GLN A 262 31.10 4.28 8.06
CA GLN A 262 32.43 3.65 7.88
C GLN A 262 33.51 4.24 8.79
N GLN A 263 33.18 5.27 9.57
CA GLN A 263 34.13 5.93 10.47
C GLN A 263 34.61 4.99 11.58
N THR A 264 35.93 4.83 11.70
CA THR A 264 36.56 3.97 12.71
C THR A 264 36.88 4.68 14.03
N CYS A 265 36.76 6.01 14.08
CA CYS A 265 37.07 6.83 15.25
C CYS A 265 36.18 8.10 15.33
N PHE A 266 34.86 7.94 15.24
CA PHE A 266 33.91 9.03 15.46
C PHE A 266 33.82 9.35 16.95
N TYR A 267 34.44 10.45 17.39
CA TYR A 267 34.60 10.80 18.82
C TYR A 267 35.18 9.65 19.67
N GLY A 268 36.11 8.88 19.11
CA GLY A 268 36.71 7.71 19.78
C GLY A 268 35.91 6.41 19.67
N VAL A 269 34.83 6.38 18.89
CA VAL A 269 33.97 5.20 18.68
C VAL A 269 34.07 4.70 17.24
N ASN A 270 34.21 3.39 17.06
CA ASN A 270 34.18 2.76 15.74
C ASN A 270 32.72 2.45 15.35
N LEU A 271 32.20 3.14 14.33
CA LEU A 271 30.83 2.99 13.84
C LEU A 271 30.69 1.91 12.76
N ASN A 272 31.80 1.38 12.22
CA ASN A 272 31.81 0.55 11.01
C ASN A 272 30.96 -0.72 11.11
N ALA A 273 30.72 -1.23 12.32
CA ALA A 273 29.83 -2.36 12.56
C ALA A 273 28.39 -2.12 12.06
N LEU A 274 27.94 -0.85 11.94
CA LEU A 274 26.60 -0.48 11.50
C LEU A 274 26.52 -0.15 10.00
N HIS A 275 27.64 -0.14 9.26
CA HIS A 275 27.65 0.25 7.85
C HIS A 275 26.71 -0.60 6.98
N SER A 276 26.72 -1.93 7.15
CA SER A 276 25.86 -2.83 6.37
C SER A 276 24.38 -2.59 6.66
N ALA A 277 24.02 -2.43 7.94
CA ALA A 277 22.64 -2.20 8.34
C ALA A 277 22.12 -0.83 7.82
N ALA A 278 22.96 0.20 7.87
CA ALA A 278 22.62 1.51 7.32
C ALA A 278 22.45 1.47 5.80
N MET A 279 23.31 0.73 5.10
CA MET A 279 23.17 0.55 3.65
C MET A 279 21.83 -0.11 3.31
N ASP A 280 21.48 -1.22 3.98
CA ASP A 280 20.19 -1.89 3.78
C ASP A 280 19.01 -0.95 4.08
N GLU A 281 19.12 -0.08 5.09
CA GLU A 281 18.08 0.90 5.43
C GLU A 281 17.90 1.95 4.33
N PHE A 282 18.98 2.55 3.83
CA PHE A 282 18.89 3.57 2.78
C PHE A 282 18.32 3.01 1.48
N PHE A 283 18.71 1.79 1.10
CA PHE A 283 18.19 1.15 -0.10
C PHE A 283 16.75 0.63 0.03
N ARG A 284 16.21 0.51 1.26
CA ARG A 284 14.78 0.22 1.49
C ARG A 284 13.87 1.43 1.34
N GLN A 285 14.43 2.63 1.28
CA GLN A 285 13.64 3.87 1.12
C GLN A 285 13.27 4.05 -0.36
N PRO A 286 11.97 4.10 -0.70
CA PRO A 286 11.56 4.53 -2.03
C PRO A 286 11.99 5.98 -2.27
N ILE A 287 12.52 6.25 -3.46
CA ILE A 287 12.93 7.58 -3.87
C ILE A 287 11.79 8.16 -4.71
N VAL A 288 11.26 9.30 -4.28
CA VAL A 288 10.20 10.03 -4.97
C VAL A 288 10.81 11.27 -5.59
N ASP A 289 11.04 11.21 -6.91
CA ASP A 289 11.55 12.32 -7.71
C ASP A 289 11.12 12.17 -9.18
N THR A 290 11.34 13.21 -9.96
CA THR A 290 11.24 13.21 -11.42
C THR A 290 12.59 12.90 -12.05
N PHE A 291 12.58 12.33 -13.26
CA PHE A 291 13.80 11.95 -13.99
C PHE A 291 13.59 12.09 -15.50
N ASP A 292 14.68 12.07 -16.25
CA ASP A 292 14.65 12.09 -17.71
C ASP A 292 14.27 10.70 -18.27
N MET A 293 13.29 10.62 -19.17
CA MET A 293 12.84 9.34 -19.76
C MET A 293 13.95 8.53 -20.44
N HIS A 294 15.07 9.15 -20.84
CA HIS A 294 16.20 8.47 -21.46
C HIS A 294 16.93 7.48 -20.54
N ILE A 295 16.75 7.57 -19.22
CA ILE A 295 17.35 6.61 -18.28
C ILE A 295 16.61 5.25 -18.25
N LEU A 296 15.44 5.18 -18.88
CA LEU A 296 14.65 3.96 -18.96
C LEU A 296 15.30 2.95 -19.91
N MET A 297 15.49 1.73 -19.42
CA MET A 297 16.18 0.66 -20.17
C MET A 297 15.22 -0.19 -21.00
N ALA A 298 13.93 -0.11 -20.72
CA ALA A 298 12.89 -0.85 -21.43
C ALA A 298 11.55 -0.12 -21.37
N LYS A 299 10.61 -0.53 -22.23
CA LYS A 299 9.22 -0.09 -22.15
C LYS A 299 8.60 -0.53 -20.82
N SER A 300 7.70 0.30 -20.29
CA SER A 300 7.00 -0.04 -19.05
C SER A 300 6.04 -1.21 -19.24
N VAL A 301 5.91 -2.01 -18.18
CA VAL A 301 4.83 -2.98 -18.01
C VAL A 301 3.71 -2.29 -17.26
N LYS A 302 2.48 -2.50 -17.72
CA LYS A 302 1.28 -1.87 -17.17
C LYS A 302 0.47 -2.85 -16.34
N TYR A 303 -0.01 -2.41 -15.20
CA TYR A 303 -0.98 -3.12 -14.37
C TYR A 303 -2.19 -2.23 -14.10
N THR A 304 -3.38 -2.70 -14.48
CA THR A 304 -4.62 -1.93 -14.39
C THR A 304 -5.45 -2.41 -13.22
N ILE A 305 -5.90 -1.48 -12.38
CA ILE A 305 -6.92 -1.71 -11.35
C ILE A 305 -8.22 -1.08 -11.83
N ASN A 306 -9.21 -1.91 -12.16
CA ASN A 306 -10.57 -1.46 -12.43
C ASN A 306 -11.34 -1.37 -11.11
N PHE A 307 -11.68 -0.15 -10.68
CA PHE A 307 -12.30 0.05 -9.37
C PHE A 307 -13.73 -0.47 -9.30
N LEU A 308 -14.45 -0.54 -10.43
CA LEU A 308 -15.79 -1.15 -10.46
C LEU A 308 -15.74 -2.65 -10.15
N GLU A 309 -14.70 -3.34 -10.61
CA GLU A 309 -14.56 -4.79 -10.51
C GLU A 309 -13.75 -5.24 -9.28
N ALA A 310 -12.74 -4.47 -8.87
CA ALA A 310 -11.81 -4.82 -7.79
C ALA A 310 -12.48 -4.85 -6.41
N ASN A 311 -12.05 -5.75 -5.54
CA ASN A 311 -12.45 -5.79 -4.12
C ASN A 311 -11.30 -5.36 -3.22
N GLU A 312 -11.59 -4.99 -1.97
CA GLU A 312 -10.57 -4.61 -0.97
C GLU A 312 -9.48 -5.69 -0.83
N GLU A 313 -9.85 -6.98 -0.88
CA GLU A 313 -8.89 -8.09 -0.81
C GLU A 313 -7.90 -8.15 -1.98
N ASP A 314 -8.26 -7.61 -3.14
CA ASP A 314 -7.41 -7.63 -4.32
C ASP A 314 -6.22 -6.66 -4.17
N LEU A 315 -6.42 -5.56 -3.43
CA LEU A 315 -5.37 -4.60 -3.10
C LEU A 315 -4.33 -5.20 -2.13
N HIS A 316 -4.77 -6.08 -1.21
CA HIS A 316 -3.87 -6.75 -0.26
C HIS A 316 -2.94 -7.78 -0.93
N ARG A 317 -3.36 -8.38 -2.05
CA ARG A 317 -2.58 -9.38 -2.79
C ARG A 317 -1.44 -8.76 -3.61
N PHE A 318 -1.54 -7.47 -3.94
CA PHE A 318 -0.55 -6.74 -4.73
C PHE A 318 0.81 -6.65 -4.02
N VAL A 319 0.84 -6.66 -2.69
CA VAL A 319 2.07 -6.63 -1.88
C VAL A 319 2.88 -7.94 -1.99
N SER A 320 2.31 -9.04 -2.53
CA SER A 320 2.90 -10.38 -2.45
C SER A 320 3.14 -11.08 -3.80
N TYR A 321 2.47 -10.69 -4.88
CA TYR A 321 2.57 -11.41 -6.16
C TYR A 321 2.97 -10.47 -7.31
N ASN A 322 4.00 -10.90 -8.03
CA ASN A 322 4.41 -10.43 -9.36
C ASN A 322 5.20 -9.13 -9.41
N ILE A 323 6.41 -9.20 -8.86
CA ILE A 323 7.57 -8.68 -9.59
C ILE A 323 8.70 -9.72 -9.66
N LEU A 324 8.31 -10.92 -10.10
CA LEU A 324 9.22 -11.96 -10.54
C LEU A 324 9.03 -12.09 -12.05
N SER A 325 9.97 -11.54 -12.80
CA SER A 325 9.91 -11.52 -14.25
C SER A 325 10.04 -12.93 -14.82
N LYS A 326 9.38 -13.14 -15.97
CA LYS A 326 9.54 -14.29 -16.85
C LYS A 326 10.91 -14.34 -17.57
N ASN A 327 11.92 -13.66 -17.07
CA ASN A 327 13.31 -13.80 -17.48
C ASN A 327 14.15 -14.10 -16.25
N SER A 328 14.78 -15.26 -16.26
CA SER A 328 15.47 -15.92 -15.15
C SER A 328 16.73 -15.20 -14.61
N ASN A 329 16.84 -13.87 -14.74
CA ASN A 329 17.94 -13.07 -14.20
C ASN A 329 17.51 -11.68 -13.65
N MET A 330 16.22 -11.37 -13.52
CA MET A 330 15.78 -10.11 -12.90
C MET A 330 14.79 -10.39 -11.77
N SER A 331 15.37 -10.52 -10.57
CA SER A 331 14.65 -10.48 -9.30
C SER A 331 14.43 -9.01 -8.94
N ILE A 332 13.21 -8.62 -8.55
CA ILE A 332 13.04 -7.43 -7.71
C ILE A 332 13.44 -7.79 -6.30
N ALA A 333 14.75 -7.89 -6.13
CA ALA A 333 15.38 -7.37 -4.95
C ALA A 333 15.77 -5.94 -5.31
N VAL A 334 15.99 -5.08 -4.32
CA VAL A 334 17.03 -4.06 -4.43
C VAL A 334 18.24 -4.76 -5.04
N ALA A 335 18.45 -4.62 -6.34
CA ALA A 335 19.54 -5.28 -7.00
C ALA A 335 20.79 -4.58 -6.49
N HIS A 336 21.64 -5.33 -5.79
CA HIS A 336 23.01 -4.93 -5.46
C HIS A 336 23.89 -4.78 -6.73
N GLY A 337 23.34 -4.22 -7.81
CA GLY A 337 24.00 -4.01 -9.09
C GLY A 337 23.12 -3.23 -10.07
N LYS A 338 23.53 -1.99 -10.37
CA LYS A 338 23.28 -1.12 -11.56
C LYS A 338 21.87 -0.97 -12.18
N CYS A 339 20.84 -1.67 -11.70
CA CYS A 339 19.49 -1.59 -12.23
C CYS A 339 18.49 -1.50 -11.07
N THR A 340 17.91 -0.32 -10.90
CA THR A 340 16.82 -0.09 -9.96
C THR A 340 15.50 -0.16 -10.74
N LEU A 341 14.44 -0.62 -10.10
CA LEU A 341 13.11 -0.61 -10.69
C LEU A 341 12.35 0.63 -10.27
N MET A 342 11.76 1.27 -11.26
CA MET A 342 10.92 2.44 -11.13
C MET A 342 9.46 2.01 -11.12
N MET A 343 8.67 2.66 -10.29
CA MET A 343 7.22 2.60 -10.33
C MET A 343 6.74 4.02 -10.56
N ASP A 344 6.15 4.25 -11.73
CA ASP A 344 5.60 5.53 -12.14
C ASP A 344 4.12 5.35 -12.48
N ILE A 345 3.34 6.38 -12.18
CA ILE A 345 1.87 6.37 -12.09
C ILE A 345 1.43 7.81 -12.39
N LEU A 346 0.43 8.14 -13.22
CA LEU A 346 -0.80 7.47 -13.66
C LEU A 346 -1.25 8.16 -14.98
N GLU A 347 -1.90 7.42 -15.89
CA GLU A 347 -2.90 8.00 -16.80
C GLU A 347 -4.29 7.66 -16.22
N ILE A 348 -5.06 8.64 -15.77
CA ILE A 348 -6.46 8.42 -15.36
C ILE A 348 -7.25 8.19 -16.65
N VAL A 349 -7.61 6.94 -16.91
CA VAL A 349 -8.45 6.58 -18.04
C VAL A 349 -9.90 6.62 -17.58
N ASP A 350 -10.55 7.76 -17.81
CA ASP A 350 -12.01 7.81 -17.88
C ASP A 350 -12.42 7.33 -19.29
N SER A 351 -12.91 6.09 -19.37
CA SER A 351 -13.34 5.50 -20.63
C SER A 351 -14.65 6.14 -21.10
N LYS A 352 -14.60 6.82 -22.24
CA LYS A 352 -15.70 6.82 -23.22
C LYS A 352 -15.16 6.42 -24.59
#